data_AF-A0A7X3UAE1-F1
#
_entry.id   AF-A0A7X3UAE1-F1
#
_cell.length_a   1.000
_cell.length_b   1.000
_cell.length_c   1.000
_cell.angle_alpha   90.00
_cell.angle_beta   90.00
_cell.angle_gamma   90.00
#
_symmetry.space_group_name_H-M   'P 1'
#
loop_
_entity.id
_entity.type
_entity.pdbx_description
1 polymer ?
#
loop_
_entity_poly.entity_id
_entity_poly.type
_entity_poly.pdbx_seq_one_letter_code
_entity_poly.pdbx_strand_id
1 'polypeptide(L)'
;GELTDAAGAEFSEFALLTLDPALVGEGFEPFTLHLHAPGTDLNTSVTVIGQMDDPADIFWNGIIVQRDTVVAAFPDSDSQRFVLKNRDGTDQEAFAKSIESGLPQASAESFQKLLDDQRAASQGFLLLFQGFMGLGLIIGIAALGVIAFRAVVERRQQIGMLRAIGYQRSMVALSFVFESGFVALSGIILGAVLGVSLSWVLFTSGGIGEASEGADFIVPWLQLIVICGIAFGASMIMTWFPAQSASRVAVAEALRYE
;
A
#
# COMPACT_ATOMS: atom_id res chain seq x y z
N GLY A 1 -37.50 -13.83 24.27
CA GLY A 1 -38.79 -14.45 23.92
C GLY A 1 -38.96 -14.30 22.43
N GLU A 2 -39.13 -15.41 21.72
CA GLU A 2 -39.19 -15.44 20.25
C GLU A 2 -40.37 -14.62 19.71
N LEU A 3 -40.05 -13.53 19.01
CA LEU A 3 -40.97 -12.84 18.13
C LEU A 3 -40.56 -13.15 16.70
N THR A 4 -41.25 -14.12 16.11
CA THR A 4 -41.21 -14.41 14.67
C THR A 4 -42.22 -13.48 13.99
N ASP A 5 -41.77 -12.58 13.11
CA ASP A 5 -42.68 -11.83 12.22
C ASP A 5 -42.11 -11.73 10.78
N ALA A 6 -43.04 -11.51 9.85
CA ALA A 6 -43.19 -11.94 8.47
C ALA A 6 -42.10 -11.67 7.40
N ALA A 7 -40.83 -11.49 7.75
CA ALA A 7 -39.75 -11.25 6.77
C ALA A 7 -38.66 -12.34 6.72
N GLY A 8 -38.78 -13.42 7.51
CA GLY A 8 -37.85 -14.56 7.45
C GLY A 8 -36.40 -14.25 7.84
N ALA A 9 -36.12 -13.04 8.32
CA ALA A 9 -34.84 -12.63 8.90
C ALA A 9 -34.80 -13.06 10.38
N GLU A 10 -33.80 -13.86 10.73
CA GLU A 10 -33.51 -14.15 12.13
C GLU A 10 -32.83 -12.93 12.74
N PHE A 11 -33.51 -12.27 13.67
CA PHE A 11 -32.89 -11.28 14.55
C PHE A 11 -32.01 -12.05 15.53
N SER A 12 -30.75 -12.29 15.15
CA SER A 12 -29.74 -12.69 16.12
C SER A 12 -29.43 -11.46 16.97
N GLU A 13 -30.21 -11.27 18.04
CA GLU A 13 -29.79 -10.51 19.20
C GLU A 13 -28.46 -11.12 19.62
N PHE A 14 -27.36 -10.42 19.36
CA PHE A 14 -26.01 -10.92 19.60
C PHE A 14 -25.97 -11.44 21.04
N ALA A 15 -25.89 -12.77 21.18
CA ALA A 15 -25.99 -13.44 22.45
C ALA A 15 -24.71 -13.19 23.27
N LEU A 16 -24.61 -12.00 23.87
CA LEU A 16 -23.65 -11.63 24.90
C LEU A 16 -24.00 -12.29 26.24
N LEU A 17 -24.26 -13.60 26.25
CA LEU A 17 -24.45 -14.38 27.48
C LEU A 17 -23.36 -15.42 27.71
N THR A 18 -22.48 -15.64 26.74
CA THR A 18 -21.28 -16.44 26.89
C THR A 18 -20.21 -15.81 26.01
N LEU A 19 -19.33 -15.00 26.61
CA LEU A 19 -18.04 -14.68 26.02
C LEU A 19 -17.40 -16.00 25.60
N ASP A 20 -17.16 -16.19 24.30
CA ASP A 20 -16.33 -17.29 23.86
C ASP A 20 -14.91 -17.02 24.40
N PRO A 21 -14.38 -17.85 25.31
CA PRO A 21 -13.06 -17.63 25.89
C PRO A 21 -11.96 -17.63 24.83
N ALA A 22 -12.23 -18.10 23.61
CA ALA A 22 -11.29 -18.00 22.47
C ALA A 22 -11.12 -16.56 21.94
N LEU A 23 -12.03 -15.63 22.24
CA LEU A 23 -11.97 -14.24 21.78
C LEU A 23 -11.30 -13.28 22.78
N VAL A 24 -10.96 -13.76 23.98
CA VAL A 24 -10.24 -12.98 24.99
C VAL A 24 -8.76 -13.32 24.86
N GLY A 25 -7.92 -12.34 24.48
CA GLY A 25 -6.48 -12.52 24.39
C GLY A 25 -5.89 -13.12 25.69
N GLU A 26 -5.00 -14.11 25.56
CA GLU A 26 -4.37 -14.75 26.72
C GLU A 26 -3.54 -13.71 27.52
N GLY A 27 -3.89 -13.52 28.80
CA GLY A 27 -3.14 -12.65 29.73
C GLY A 27 -3.79 -11.29 30.06
N PHE A 28 -5.04 -11.06 29.68
CA PHE A 28 -5.73 -9.80 30.00
C PHE A 28 -6.19 -9.72 31.49
N GLU A 29 -5.66 -8.77 32.25
CA GLU A 29 -6.15 -8.45 33.61
C GLU A 29 -7.23 -7.35 33.56
N PRO A 30 -8.44 -7.59 34.10
CA PRO A 30 -9.50 -6.58 34.10
C PRO A 30 -9.11 -5.30 34.84
N PHE A 31 -9.37 -4.15 34.22
CA PHE A 31 -9.16 -2.83 34.84
C PHE A 31 -10.37 -1.93 34.66
N THR A 32 -10.53 -0.96 35.56
CA THR A 32 -11.66 -0.02 35.54
C THR A 32 -11.29 1.24 34.77
N LEU A 33 -12.11 1.60 33.79
CA LEU A 33 -12.01 2.82 33.01
C LEU A 33 -13.11 3.79 33.44
N HIS A 34 -12.73 5.03 33.75
CA HIS A 34 -13.68 6.10 34.04
C HIS A 34 -14.01 6.84 32.73
N LEU A 35 -15.21 6.62 32.21
CA LEU A 35 -15.73 7.30 31.02
C LEU A 35 -16.33 8.64 31.45
N HIS A 36 -15.87 9.71 30.81
CA HIS A 36 -16.43 11.05 30.93
C HIS A 36 -17.07 11.44 29.60
N ALA A 37 -18.38 11.73 29.60
CA ALA A 37 -19.03 12.23 28.39
C ALA A 37 -18.62 13.68 28.11
N PRO A 38 -18.07 14.00 26.94
CA PRO A 38 -17.78 15.39 26.59
C PRO A 38 -19.09 16.20 26.50
N GLY A 39 -19.25 17.17 27.40
CA GLY A 39 -20.43 18.04 27.46
C GLY A 39 -21.49 17.64 28.50
N THR A 40 -21.26 16.60 29.31
CA THR A 40 -22.15 16.18 30.40
C THR A 40 -21.34 15.80 31.63
N ASP A 41 -21.80 16.12 32.85
CA ASP A 41 -21.10 15.80 34.12
C ASP A 41 -21.27 14.32 34.55
N LEU A 42 -21.61 13.45 33.60
CA LEU A 42 -21.86 12.02 33.81
C LEU A 42 -20.54 11.25 33.79
N ASN A 43 -20.13 10.82 34.98
CA ASN A 43 -18.97 9.94 35.18
C ASN A 43 -19.46 8.50 35.37
N THR A 44 -19.23 7.64 34.39
CA THR A 44 -19.56 6.21 34.48
C THR A 44 -18.28 5.38 34.51
N SER A 45 -18.20 4.44 35.46
CA SER A 45 -17.06 3.53 35.55
C SER A 45 -17.42 2.21 34.89
N VAL A 46 -16.65 1.79 33.89
CA VAL A 46 -16.84 0.51 33.19
C VAL A 46 -15.60 -0.34 33.45
N THR A 47 -15.79 -1.63 33.75
CA THR A 47 -14.67 -2.57 33.87
C THR A 47 -14.43 -3.21 32.51
N VAL A 48 -13.22 -3.08 31.99
CA VAL A 48 -12.81 -3.76 30.77
C VAL A 48 -12.51 -5.22 31.13
N ILE A 49 -13.15 -6.15 30.44
CA ILE A 49 -13.14 -7.59 30.78
C ILE A 49 -12.39 -8.45 29.77
N GLY A 50 -11.96 -7.87 28.64
CA GLY A 50 -11.20 -8.55 27.60
C GLY A 50 -10.82 -7.61 26.46
N GLN A 51 -9.83 -8.05 25.69
CA GLN A 51 -9.43 -7.47 24.41
C GLN A 51 -9.71 -8.49 23.31
N MET A 52 -10.27 -8.01 22.20
CA MET A 52 -10.52 -8.82 20.99
C MET A 52 -9.49 -8.41 19.94
N ASP A 53 -8.72 -9.37 19.45
CA ASP A 53 -7.82 -9.16 18.31
C ASP A 53 -8.57 -9.59 17.05
N ASP A 54 -9.38 -8.68 16.49
CA ASP A 54 -10.19 -8.95 15.28
C ASP A 54 -9.63 -8.20 14.06
N PRO A 55 -9.33 -8.85 12.92
CA PRO A 55 -8.95 -8.18 11.68
C PRO A 55 -9.99 -7.17 11.15
N ALA A 56 -11.21 -7.16 11.68
CA ALA A 56 -12.24 -6.15 11.42
C ALA A 56 -12.10 -4.87 12.27
N ASP A 57 -10.99 -4.67 12.99
CA ASP A 57 -10.72 -3.50 13.86
C ASP A 57 -10.88 -2.14 13.13
N ILE A 58 -10.62 -2.12 11.82
CA ILE A 58 -10.90 -0.98 10.93
C ILE A 58 -12.36 -0.52 10.92
N PHE A 59 -13.31 -1.40 11.23
CA PHE A 59 -14.74 -1.08 11.35
C PHE A 59 -15.21 -0.94 12.79
N TRP A 60 -14.48 -1.56 13.72
CA TRP A 60 -14.87 -1.72 15.12
C TRP A 60 -13.83 -1.15 16.09
N ASN A 61 -13.22 -0.01 15.74
CA ASN A 61 -12.33 0.69 16.65
C ASN A 61 -13.14 1.29 17.81
N GLY A 62 -13.03 0.71 19.00
CA GLY A 62 -13.67 1.24 20.21
C GLY A 62 -13.98 0.20 21.28
N ILE A 63 -14.71 0.65 22.30
CA ILE A 63 -15.12 -0.21 23.42
C ILE A 63 -16.48 -0.83 23.08
N ILE A 64 -16.52 -2.16 23.00
CA ILE A 64 -17.77 -2.91 22.84
C ILE A 64 -18.38 -3.17 24.22
N VAL A 65 -19.59 -2.68 24.43
CA VAL A 65 -20.36 -2.84 25.67
C VAL A 65 -21.78 -3.24 25.35
N GLN A 66 -22.45 -3.84 26.32
CA GLN A 66 -23.87 -4.15 26.23
C GLN A 66 -24.69 -2.86 26.04
N ARG A 67 -25.70 -2.93 25.17
CA ARG A 67 -26.59 -1.80 24.87
C ARG A 67 -27.21 -1.17 26.12
N ASP A 68 -27.67 -1.99 27.06
CA ASP A 68 -28.34 -1.52 28.28
C ASP A 68 -27.40 -0.66 29.14
N THR A 69 -26.12 -1.00 29.17
CA THR A 69 -25.09 -0.22 29.87
C THR A 69 -24.88 1.15 29.22
N VAL A 70 -24.89 1.22 27.88
CA VAL A 70 -24.75 2.48 27.14
C VAL A 70 -25.96 3.37 27.34
N VAL A 71 -27.17 2.83 27.23
CA VAL A 71 -28.42 3.61 27.38
C VAL A 71 -28.59 4.11 28.82
N ALA A 72 -28.16 3.33 29.82
CA ALA A 72 -28.17 3.75 31.22
C ALA A 72 -27.14 4.85 31.52
N ALA A 73 -25.96 4.78 30.90
CA ALA A 73 -24.87 5.74 31.10
C ALA A 73 -25.04 7.02 30.27
N PHE A 74 -25.60 6.90 29.06
CA PHE A 74 -25.74 7.97 28.07
C PHE A 74 -27.15 7.93 27.44
N PRO A 75 -28.18 8.40 28.15
CA PRO A 75 -29.57 8.33 27.69
C PRO A 75 -29.85 9.14 26.40
N ASP A 76 -29.06 10.18 26.13
CA ASP A 76 -29.21 11.07 24.97
C ASP A 76 -28.43 10.61 23.72
N SER A 77 -27.94 9.36 23.67
CA SER A 77 -27.23 8.85 22.49
C SER A 77 -28.20 8.54 21.33
N ASP A 78 -28.28 9.45 20.36
CA ASP A 78 -29.23 9.36 19.22
C ASP A 78 -28.70 8.54 18.02
N SER A 79 -27.42 8.14 18.05
CA SER A 79 -26.80 7.37 16.95
C SER A 79 -26.92 5.87 17.20
N GLN A 80 -27.90 5.21 16.57
CA GLN A 80 -28.10 3.76 16.63
C GLN A 80 -27.77 3.13 15.27
N ARG A 81 -26.67 2.37 15.21
CA ARG A 81 -26.33 1.53 14.05
C ARG A 81 -26.69 0.08 14.38
N PHE A 82 -27.49 -0.53 13.52
CA PHE A 82 -27.86 -1.94 13.63
C PHE A 82 -27.08 -2.75 12.60
N VAL A 83 -26.49 -3.86 13.04
CA VAL A 83 -25.86 -4.84 12.15
C VAL A 83 -26.80 -6.03 12.05
N LEU A 84 -27.21 -6.34 10.83
CA LEU A 84 -28.12 -7.44 10.53
C LEU A 84 -27.33 -8.55 9.84
N LYS A 85 -27.46 -9.77 10.36
CA LYS A 85 -26.89 -10.95 9.73
C LYS A 85 -27.89 -11.51 8.73
N ASN A 86 -27.51 -11.57 7.45
CA ASN A 86 -28.34 -12.19 6.43
C ASN A 86 -28.32 -13.72 6.57
N ARG A 87 -29.42 -14.37 6.17
CA ARG A 87 -29.44 -15.83 5.97
C ARG A 87 -28.54 -16.22 4.80
N ASP A 88 -27.89 -17.38 4.93
CA ASP A 88 -26.95 -17.90 3.93
C ASP A 88 -27.58 -17.93 2.53
N GLY A 89 -26.84 -17.43 1.53
CA GLY A 89 -27.26 -17.40 0.12
C GLY A 89 -28.15 -16.22 -0.29
N THR A 90 -28.46 -15.28 0.62
CA THR A 90 -29.21 -14.06 0.29
C THR A 90 -28.31 -12.99 -0.33
N ASP A 91 -28.74 -12.37 -1.44
CA ASP A 91 -28.08 -11.19 -2.01
C ASP A 91 -28.18 -10.00 -1.03
N GLN A 92 -27.03 -9.58 -0.51
CA GLN A 92 -26.91 -8.54 0.51
C GLN A 92 -27.31 -7.17 0.00
N GLU A 93 -27.05 -6.87 -1.28
CA GLU A 93 -27.34 -5.56 -1.86
C GLU A 93 -28.84 -5.42 -2.17
N ALA A 94 -29.45 -6.49 -2.67
CA ALA A 94 -30.90 -6.55 -2.86
C ALA A 94 -31.65 -6.46 -1.53
N PHE A 95 -31.14 -7.11 -0.48
CA PHE A 95 -31.70 -7.03 0.86
C PHE A 95 -31.59 -5.61 1.46
N ALA A 96 -30.43 -4.97 1.34
CA ALA A 96 -30.23 -3.59 1.80
C ALA A 96 -31.23 -2.63 1.11
N LYS A 97 -31.39 -2.71 -0.21
CA LYS A 97 -32.37 -1.92 -0.96
C LYS A 97 -33.82 -2.18 -0.50
N SER A 98 -34.15 -3.43 -0.14
CA SER A 98 -35.47 -3.75 0.38
C SER A 98 -35.74 -3.08 1.73
N ILE A 99 -34.73 -2.98 2.61
CA ILE A 99 -34.82 -2.27 3.88
C ILE A 99 -35.01 -0.77 3.66
N GLU A 100 -34.22 -0.14 2.78
CA GLU A 100 -34.36 1.29 2.47
C GLU A 100 -35.74 1.61 1.88
N SER A 101 -36.27 0.72 1.02
CA SER A 101 -37.60 0.90 0.44
C SER A 101 -38.73 0.78 1.47
N GLY A 102 -38.54 -0.01 2.53
CA GLY A 102 -39.51 -0.18 3.62
C GLY A 102 -39.37 0.84 4.74
N LEU A 103 -38.18 1.43 4.92
CA LEU A 103 -37.84 2.37 5.98
C LEU A 103 -37.16 3.62 5.38
N PRO A 104 -37.91 4.59 4.84
CA PRO A 104 -37.36 5.76 4.17
C PRO A 104 -36.56 6.71 5.09
N GLN A 105 -36.62 6.51 6.41
CA GLN A 105 -35.86 7.25 7.42
C GLN A 105 -34.53 6.56 7.77
N ALA A 106 -34.31 5.32 7.29
CA ALA A 106 -33.13 4.52 7.60
C ALA A 106 -32.28 4.30 6.35
N SER A 107 -30.98 4.53 6.45
CA SER A 107 -30.01 4.17 5.42
C SER A 107 -29.49 2.76 5.71
N ALA A 108 -29.55 1.87 4.71
CA ALA A 108 -29.08 0.50 4.85
C ALA A 108 -28.01 0.21 3.80
N GLU A 109 -26.80 -0.10 4.26
CA GLU A 109 -25.68 -0.42 3.39
C GLU A 109 -25.27 -1.88 3.59
N SER A 110 -24.92 -2.55 2.50
CA SER A 110 -24.35 -3.89 2.60
C SER A 110 -22.90 -3.79 3.09
N PHE A 111 -22.50 -4.75 3.93
CA PHE A 111 -21.11 -4.82 4.40
C PHE A 111 -20.11 -4.99 3.25
N GLN A 112 -20.52 -5.68 2.18
CA GLN A 112 -19.73 -5.79 0.95
C GLN A 112 -19.45 -4.43 0.30
N LYS A 113 -20.47 -3.54 0.22
CA LYS A 113 -20.29 -2.21 -0.35
C LYS A 113 -19.32 -1.36 0.47
N LEU A 114 -19.41 -1.41 1.80
CA LEU A 114 -18.45 -0.73 2.69
C LEU A 114 -17.02 -1.21 2.48
N LEU A 115 -16.81 -2.53 2.35
CA LEU A 115 -15.50 -3.10 2.04
C LEU A 115 -15.00 -2.67 0.66
N ASP A 116 -15.87 -2.66 -0.34
CA ASP A 116 -15.50 -2.31 -1.72
C ASP A 116 -15.18 -0.82 -1.86
N ASP A 117 -15.93 0.07 -1.21
CA ASP A 117 -15.65 1.51 -1.16
C ASP A 117 -14.30 1.77 -0.46
N GLN A 118 -14.03 1.10 0.67
CA GLN A 118 -12.75 1.20 1.37
C GLN A 118 -11.58 0.67 0.53
N ARG A 119 -11.78 -0.44 -0.18
CA ARG A 119 -10.79 -0.98 -1.13
C ARG A 119 -10.56 -0.04 -2.30
N ALA A 120 -11.61 0.55 -2.87
CA ALA A 120 -11.51 1.47 -4.00
C ALA A 120 -10.72 2.73 -3.61
N ALA A 121 -10.99 3.31 -2.44
CA ALA A 121 -10.23 4.44 -1.91
C ALA A 121 -8.75 4.10 -1.72
N SER A 122 -8.46 2.95 -1.10
CA SER A 122 -7.09 2.48 -0.86
C SER A 122 -6.35 2.18 -2.17
N GLN A 123 -7.00 1.54 -3.14
CA GLN A 123 -6.43 1.26 -4.46
C GLN A 123 -6.15 2.54 -5.25
N GLY A 124 -7.05 3.54 -5.20
CA GLY A 124 -6.84 4.83 -5.85
C GLY A 124 -5.59 5.54 -5.32
N PHE A 125 -5.39 5.52 -4.00
CA PHE A 125 -4.18 6.04 -3.37
C PHE A 125 -2.91 5.29 -3.81
N LEU A 126 -2.93 3.96 -3.78
CA LEU A 126 -1.79 3.13 -4.21
C LEU A 126 -1.45 3.33 -5.69
N LEU A 127 -2.45 3.47 -6.57
CA LEU A 127 -2.26 3.74 -8.00
C LEU A 127 -1.56 5.09 -8.23
N LEU A 128 -1.92 6.13 -7.48
CA LEU A 128 -1.26 7.43 -7.57
C LEU A 128 0.23 7.34 -7.18
N PHE A 129 0.52 6.67 -6.06
CA PHE A 129 1.90 6.41 -5.64
C PHE A 129 2.67 5.58 -6.66
N GLN A 130 2.06 4.53 -7.21
CA GLN A 130 2.64 3.73 -8.29
C GLN A 130 2.95 4.58 -9.53
N GLY A 131 2.07 5.52 -9.87
CA GLY A 131 2.30 6.50 -10.93
C GLY A 131 3.53 7.38 -10.66
N PHE A 132 3.66 7.93 -9.45
CA PHE A 132 4.83 8.72 -9.06
C PHE A 132 6.13 7.91 -9.04
N MET A 133 6.09 6.67 -8.57
CA MET A 133 7.24 5.76 -8.61
C MET A 133 7.66 5.44 -10.05
N GLY A 134 6.68 5.20 -10.94
CA GLY A 134 6.92 5.00 -12.37
C GLY A 134 7.53 6.24 -13.05
N LEU A 135 7.03 7.44 -12.73
CA LEU A 135 7.61 8.69 -13.22
C LEU A 135 9.04 8.88 -12.71
N GLY A 136 9.30 8.62 -11.43
CA GLY A 136 10.64 8.66 -10.85
C GLY A 136 11.61 7.72 -11.57
N LEU A 137 11.17 6.52 -11.91
CA LEU A 137 11.95 5.56 -12.69
C LEU A 137 12.29 6.11 -14.08
N ILE A 138 11.31 6.66 -14.80
CA ILE A 138 11.52 7.26 -16.13
C ILE A 138 12.52 8.42 -16.05
N ILE A 139 12.36 9.30 -15.06
CA ILE A 139 13.27 10.43 -14.83
C ILE A 139 14.69 9.92 -14.52
N GLY A 140 14.83 8.88 -13.70
CA GLY A 140 16.11 8.26 -13.39
C GLY A 140 16.79 7.68 -14.63
N ILE A 141 16.06 6.98 -15.49
CA ILE A 141 16.57 6.44 -16.77
C ILE A 141 17.00 7.58 -17.70
N ALA A 142 16.20 8.65 -17.79
CA ALA A 142 16.54 9.81 -18.61
C ALA A 142 17.81 10.51 -18.10
N ALA A 143 17.95 10.68 -16.78
CA ALA A 143 19.13 11.26 -16.14
C ALA A 143 20.39 10.43 -16.45
N LEU A 144 20.30 9.10 -16.39
CA LEU A 144 21.40 8.21 -16.79
C LEU A 144 21.81 8.47 -18.25
N GLY A 145 20.84 8.61 -19.17
CA GLY A 145 21.10 8.93 -20.58
C GLY A 145 21.82 10.27 -20.76
N VAL A 146 21.40 11.31 -20.04
CA VAL A 146 22.05 12.63 -20.07
C VAL A 146 23.49 12.56 -19.55
N ILE A 147 23.72 11.85 -18.46
CA ILE A 147 25.06 11.66 -17.88
C ILE A 147 25.95 10.88 -18.86
N ALA A 148 25.44 9.81 -19.48
CA ALA A 148 26.17 9.05 -20.48
C ALA A 148 26.53 9.90 -21.70
N PHE A 149 25.61 10.74 -22.17
CA PHE A 149 25.91 11.69 -23.25
C PHE A 149 27.00 12.69 -22.86
N ARG A 150 26.92 13.26 -21.65
CA ARG A 150 27.94 14.18 -21.14
C ARG A 150 29.32 13.51 -21.05
N ALA A 151 29.39 12.29 -20.53
CA ALA A 151 30.63 11.52 -20.42
C ALA A 151 31.29 11.28 -21.80
N VAL A 152 30.48 11.04 -22.84
CA VAL A 152 30.96 10.94 -24.22
C VAL A 152 31.56 12.25 -24.72
N VAL A 153 30.90 13.39 -24.45
CA VAL A 153 31.37 14.72 -24.88
C VAL A 153 32.71 15.06 -24.25
N GLU A 154 32.86 14.83 -22.94
CA GLU A 154 34.09 15.11 -22.20
C GLU A 154 35.26 14.23 -22.66
N ARG A 155 35.00 12.99 -23.10
CA ARG A 155 36.04 12.03 -23.54
C ARG A 155 36.29 12.02 -25.06
N ARG A 156 35.75 12.97 -25.84
CA ARG A 156 35.89 13.00 -27.31
C ARG A 156 37.34 12.98 -27.80
N GLN A 157 38.24 13.72 -27.15
CA GLN A 157 39.65 13.79 -27.54
C GLN A 157 40.36 12.44 -27.32
N GLN A 158 40.05 11.75 -26.22
CA GLN A 158 40.57 10.41 -25.92
C GLN A 158 40.05 9.38 -26.94
N ILE A 159 38.77 9.47 -27.31
CA ILE A 159 38.16 8.62 -28.36
C ILE A 159 38.85 8.85 -29.71
N GLY A 160 39.16 10.11 -30.06
CA GLY A 160 39.90 10.46 -31.27
C GLY A 160 41.31 9.85 -31.29
N MET A 161 42.01 9.89 -30.15
CA MET A 161 43.34 9.31 -29.99
C MET A 161 43.33 7.78 -30.09
N LEU A 162 42.39 7.11 -29.41
CA LEU A 162 42.19 5.66 -29.50
C LEU A 162 41.93 5.22 -30.95
N ARG A 163 41.12 5.99 -31.68
CA ARG A 163 40.85 5.71 -33.10
C ARG A 163 42.06 5.95 -34.00
N ALA A 164 42.96 6.86 -33.67
CA ALA A 164 44.18 7.12 -34.43
C ALA A 164 45.19 5.96 -34.33
N ILE A 165 45.21 5.25 -33.19
CA ILE A 165 46.04 4.04 -32.99
C ILE A 165 45.37 2.74 -33.48
N GLY A 166 44.21 2.82 -34.13
CA GLY A 166 43.57 1.69 -34.81
C GLY A 166 42.36 1.06 -34.11
N TYR A 167 41.84 1.62 -33.00
CA TYR A 167 40.61 1.09 -32.40
C TYR A 167 39.40 1.22 -33.34
N GLN A 168 38.62 0.15 -33.43
CA GLN A 168 37.35 0.14 -34.15
C GLN A 168 36.27 0.93 -33.40
N ARG A 169 35.40 1.59 -34.17
CA ARG A 169 34.25 2.37 -33.65
C ARG A 169 33.33 1.55 -32.75
N SER A 170 33.16 0.26 -33.08
CA SER A 170 32.37 -0.71 -32.30
C SER A 170 32.99 -1.02 -30.94
N MET A 171 34.32 -1.17 -30.85
CA MET A 171 35.02 -1.45 -29.60
C MET A 171 34.88 -0.29 -28.60
N VAL A 172 34.98 0.94 -29.10
CA VAL A 172 34.77 2.14 -28.29
C VAL A 172 33.31 2.20 -27.80
N ALA A 173 32.33 2.02 -28.69
CA ALA A 173 30.92 2.03 -28.31
C ALA A 173 30.58 0.93 -27.30
N LEU A 174 31.12 -0.28 -27.48
CA LEU A 174 30.90 -1.41 -26.59
C LEU A 174 31.47 -1.14 -25.17
N SER A 175 32.64 -0.51 -25.07
CA SER A 175 33.21 -0.10 -23.78
C SER A 175 32.29 0.86 -23.02
N PHE A 176 31.69 1.83 -23.70
CA PHE A 176 30.74 2.76 -23.08
C PHE A 176 29.43 2.08 -22.65
N VAL A 177 28.94 1.12 -23.43
CA VAL A 177 27.76 0.33 -23.07
C VAL A 177 28.05 -0.53 -21.84
N PHE A 178 29.24 -1.14 -21.73
CA PHE A 178 29.63 -1.89 -20.53
C PHE A 178 29.80 -0.99 -19.30
N GLU A 179 30.42 0.19 -19.43
CA GLU A 179 30.56 1.14 -18.34
C GLU A 179 29.18 1.61 -17.84
N SER A 180 28.30 1.99 -18.77
CA SER A 180 26.94 2.43 -18.44
C SER A 180 26.08 1.29 -17.88
N GLY A 181 26.20 0.08 -18.44
CA GLY A 181 25.51 -1.11 -17.99
C GLY A 181 25.93 -1.52 -16.58
N PHE A 182 27.22 -1.40 -16.24
CA PHE A 182 27.72 -1.65 -14.89
C PHE A 182 27.17 -0.64 -13.87
N VAL A 183 27.12 0.64 -14.24
CA VAL A 183 26.52 1.70 -13.40
C VAL A 183 25.01 1.45 -13.22
N ALA A 184 24.29 1.11 -14.29
CA ALA A 184 22.87 0.81 -14.21
C ALA A 184 22.60 -0.43 -13.33
N LEU A 185 23.37 -1.50 -13.52
CA LEU A 185 23.21 -2.74 -12.76
C LEU A 185 23.51 -2.53 -11.26
N SER A 186 24.61 -1.83 -10.94
CA SER A 186 24.94 -1.54 -9.53
C SER A 186 23.88 -0.65 -8.88
N GLY A 187 23.35 0.35 -9.60
CA GLY A 187 22.23 1.17 -9.14
C GLY A 187 20.96 0.37 -8.89
N ILE A 188 20.60 -0.56 -9.78
CA ILE A 188 19.42 -1.43 -9.62
C ILE A 188 19.58 -2.36 -8.42
N ILE A 189 20.74 -3.00 -8.26
CA ILE A 189 21.00 -3.89 -7.12
C ILE A 189 20.92 -3.10 -5.81
N LEU A 190 21.58 -1.95 -5.73
CA LEU A 190 21.56 -1.10 -4.53
C LEU A 190 20.14 -0.60 -4.24
N GLY A 191 19.41 -0.14 -5.26
CA GLY A 191 18.03 0.31 -5.12
C GLY A 191 17.10 -0.79 -4.63
N ALA A 192 17.23 -2.01 -5.17
CA ALA A 192 16.43 -3.17 -4.75
C ALA A 192 16.74 -3.57 -3.29
N VAL A 193 18.02 -3.64 -2.92
CA VAL A 193 18.43 -3.95 -1.54
C VAL A 193 17.92 -2.89 -0.57
N LEU A 194 18.10 -1.60 -0.90
CA LEU A 194 17.62 -0.50 -0.07
C LEU A 194 16.09 -0.51 0.04
N GLY A 195 15.37 -0.70 -1.06
CA GLY A 195 13.91 -0.78 -1.08
C GLY A 195 13.37 -1.91 -0.22
N VAL A 196 13.92 -3.12 -0.34
CA VAL A 196 13.52 -4.27 0.49
C VAL A 196 13.89 -4.04 1.95
N SER A 197 15.08 -3.51 2.24
CA SER A 197 15.50 -3.23 3.62
C SER A 197 14.62 -2.17 4.30
N LEU A 198 14.23 -1.11 3.58
CA LEU A 198 13.36 -0.07 4.09
C LEU A 198 11.94 -0.62 4.30
N SER A 199 11.46 -1.46 3.39
CA SER A 199 10.16 -2.13 3.52
C SER A 199 10.13 -3.04 4.75
N TRP A 200 11.23 -3.77 5.01
CA TRP A 200 11.37 -4.60 6.20
C TRP A 200 11.37 -3.78 7.49
N VAL A 201 12.11 -2.67 7.52
CA VAL A 201 12.16 -1.78 8.69
C VAL A 201 10.79 -1.18 8.97
N LEU A 202 10.08 -0.69 7.94
CA LEU A 202 8.73 -0.15 8.07
C LEU A 202 7.74 -1.19 8.62
N PHE A 203 7.87 -2.43 8.15
CA PHE A 203 7.05 -3.56 8.61
C PHE A 203 7.33 -3.89 10.09
N THR A 204 8.59 -4.01 10.49
CA THR A 204 8.98 -4.32 11.88
C THR A 204 8.71 -3.17 12.86
N SER A 205 8.81 -1.91 12.42
CA SER A 205 8.70 -0.76 13.31
C SER A 205 7.26 -0.35 13.63
N GLY A 206 6.26 -1.12 13.20
CA GLY A 206 4.83 -0.75 13.35
C GLY A 206 4.44 0.50 12.55
N GLY A 207 5.27 0.94 11.60
CA GLY A 207 5.07 2.18 10.83
C GLY A 207 3.88 2.12 9.86
N ILE A 208 3.33 0.92 9.66
CA ILE A 208 2.17 0.63 8.81
C ILE A 208 0.89 0.41 9.65
N GLY A 209 0.98 0.57 10.98
CA GLY A 209 -0.12 0.43 11.93
C GLY A 209 -0.21 -0.95 12.60
N GLU A 210 -1.15 -1.09 13.54
CA GLU A 210 -1.50 -2.33 14.27
C GLU A 210 -1.95 -3.45 13.31
N ALA A 211 -2.30 -3.12 12.06
CA ALA A 211 -2.57 -4.06 10.97
C ALA A 211 -1.37 -4.95 10.57
N SER A 212 -0.19 -4.73 11.15
CA SER A 212 0.99 -5.58 10.97
C SER A 212 1.08 -6.74 11.96
N GLU A 213 0.30 -6.72 13.05
CA GLU A 213 0.24 -7.83 14.00
C GLU A 213 -0.46 -9.03 13.33
N GLY A 214 0.34 -10.04 12.95
CA GLY A 214 -0.14 -11.26 12.30
C GLY A 214 -0.09 -11.27 10.77
N ALA A 215 0.33 -10.18 10.12
CA ALA A 215 0.52 -10.16 8.67
C ALA A 215 1.88 -10.77 8.27
N ASP A 216 1.94 -11.60 7.24
CA ASP A 216 3.21 -12.11 6.71
C ASP A 216 3.88 -11.10 5.78
N PHE A 217 5.18 -10.88 5.97
CA PHE A 217 5.99 -10.06 5.05
C PHE A 217 6.27 -10.83 3.76
N ILE A 218 5.44 -10.62 2.74
CA ILE A 218 5.55 -11.26 1.44
C ILE A 218 6.12 -10.28 0.41
N VAL A 219 7.34 -10.56 -0.06
CA VAL A 219 7.95 -9.80 -1.15
C VAL A 219 7.61 -10.45 -2.50
N PRO A 220 6.97 -9.73 -3.44
CA PRO A 220 6.68 -10.25 -4.77
C PRO A 220 7.94 -10.25 -5.65
N TRP A 221 8.82 -11.23 -5.43
CA TRP A 221 10.10 -11.38 -6.13
C TRP A 221 9.96 -11.33 -7.66
N LEU A 222 8.91 -11.96 -8.21
CA LEU A 222 8.65 -11.95 -9.65
C LEU A 222 8.44 -10.53 -10.18
N GLN A 223 7.62 -9.73 -9.49
CA GLN A 223 7.35 -8.35 -9.90
C GLN A 223 8.61 -7.49 -9.78
N LEU A 224 9.40 -7.65 -8.70
CA LEU A 224 10.67 -6.95 -8.54
C LEU A 224 11.65 -7.28 -9.67
N ILE A 225 11.81 -8.56 -10.02
CA ILE A 225 12.70 -9.00 -11.10
C ILE A 225 12.22 -8.42 -12.44
N VAL A 226 10.92 -8.44 -12.72
CA VAL A 226 10.35 -7.88 -13.94
C VAL A 226 10.61 -6.38 -14.03
N ILE A 227 10.37 -5.61 -12.95
CA ILE A 227 10.63 -4.17 -12.91
C ILE A 227 12.12 -3.88 -13.08
N CYS A 228 13.00 -4.61 -12.39
CA CYS A 228 14.45 -4.47 -12.53
C CYS A 228 14.91 -4.79 -13.96
N GLY A 229 14.34 -5.83 -14.59
CA GLY A 229 14.63 -6.19 -15.97
C GLY A 229 14.19 -5.12 -16.97
N ILE A 230 12.98 -4.57 -16.79
CA ILE A 230 12.46 -3.47 -17.61
C ILE A 230 13.35 -2.23 -17.44
N ALA A 231 13.69 -1.87 -16.19
CA ALA A 231 14.55 -0.73 -15.89
C ALA A 231 15.93 -0.88 -16.54
N PHE A 232 16.56 -2.05 -16.38
CA PHE A 232 17.86 -2.34 -16.99
C PHE A 232 17.80 -2.28 -18.52
N GLY A 233 16.78 -2.89 -19.12
CA GLY A 233 16.56 -2.85 -20.57
C GLY A 233 16.35 -1.42 -21.08
N ALA A 234 15.52 -0.64 -20.41
CA ALA A 234 15.28 0.77 -20.74
C ALA A 234 16.55 1.62 -20.60
N SER A 235 17.33 1.42 -19.54
CA SER A 235 18.64 2.07 -19.35
C SER A 235 19.62 1.72 -20.48
N MET A 236 19.65 0.46 -20.91
CA MET A 236 20.53 0.01 -22.00
C MET A 236 20.13 0.65 -23.34
N ILE A 237 18.81 0.72 -23.62
CA ILE A 237 18.28 1.38 -24.83
C ILE A 237 18.61 2.88 -24.80
N MET A 238 18.44 3.53 -23.65
CA MET A 238 18.70 4.96 -23.49
C MET A 238 20.19 5.31 -23.66
N THR A 239 21.09 4.43 -23.19
CA THR A 239 22.55 4.63 -23.28
C THR A 239 23.15 4.19 -24.61
N TRP A 240 22.43 3.38 -25.40
CA TRP A 240 22.84 3.03 -26.76
C TRP A 240 22.99 4.26 -27.66
N PHE A 241 22.05 5.20 -27.57
CA PHE A 241 22.03 6.40 -28.41
C PHE A 241 23.30 7.27 -28.26
N PRO A 242 23.74 7.67 -27.04
CA PRO A 242 25.00 8.38 -26.86
C PRO A 242 26.23 7.53 -27.24
N ALA A 243 26.22 6.20 -27.00
CA ALA A 243 27.32 5.33 -27.40
C ALA A 243 27.52 5.31 -28.93
N GLN A 244 26.43 5.32 -29.70
CA GLN A 244 26.50 5.41 -31.15
C GLN A 244 26.99 6.80 -31.61
N SER A 245 26.57 7.87 -30.94
CA SER A 245 27.07 9.23 -31.17
C SER A 245 28.59 9.33 -30.93
N ALA A 246 29.10 8.71 -29.85
CA ALA A 246 30.53 8.63 -29.54
C ALA A 246 31.35 8.02 -30.68
N SER A 247 30.82 6.96 -31.30
CA SER A 247 31.46 6.23 -32.39
C SER A 247 31.58 7.05 -33.69
N ARG A 248 30.71 8.07 -33.85
CA ARG A 248 30.60 8.91 -35.04
C ARG A 248 31.45 10.19 -34.99
N VAL A 249 32.04 10.52 -33.83
CA VAL A 249 32.91 11.69 -33.69
C VAL A 249 34.06 11.60 -34.71
N ALA A 250 34.11 12.57 -35.62
CA ALA A 250 35.08 12.59 -36.71
C ALA A 250 36.44 13.08 -36.20
N VAL A 251 37.51 12.36 -36.57
CA VAL A 251 38.91 12.65 -36.17
C VAL A 251 39.33 14.07 -36.58
N ALA A 252 38.75 14.61 -37.65
CA ALA A 252 39.05 15.95 -38.15
C ALA A 252 38.45 17.10 -37.31
N GLU A 253 37.36 16.88 -36.56
CA GLU A 253 36.79 17.93 -35.68
C GLU A 253 37.56 18.04 -34.35
N ALA A 254 38.18 16.95 -33.90
CA ALA A 254 38.97 16.94 -32.66
C ALA A 254 40.29 17.72 -32.75
N LEU A 255 40.77 18.00 -33.97
CA LEU A 255 42.01 18.77 -34.23
C LEU A 255 41.75 20.20 -34.71
N ARG A 256 40.48 20.59 -34.95
CA ARG A 256 40.08 21.93 -35.43
C ARG A 256 39.47 22.79 -34.32
N TYR A 257 39.77 22.46 -33.08
CA TYR A 257 39.44 23.23 -31.88
C TYR A 257 40.76 23.66 -31.20
N GLU A 258 41.59 24.35 -31.98
CA GLU A 258 42.58 25.33 -31.52
C GLU A 258 42.28 26.64 -32.24
#